data_AF-A0A5D2GYK9-F1
#
_entry.id   AF-A0A5D2GYK9-F1
#
_cell.length_a   1.000
_cell.length_b   1.000
_cell.length_c   1.000
_cell.angle_alpha   90.00
_cell.angle_beta   90.00
_cell.angle_gamma   90.00
#
_symmetry.space_group_name_H-M   'P 1'
#
loop_
_entity.id
_entity.type
_entity.pdbx_description
1 polymer ?
#
loop_
_entity_poly.entity_id
_entity_poly.type
_entity_poly.pdbx_seq_one_letter_code
_entity_poly.pdbx_strand_id
1 'polypeptide(L)'
;MQGIDYLKYDNCHHDGSKPIEKWCSCLLCFDLQPYYMLIYCFNFSCRYPVMSKALKKAGRPIFFSLCEWGEMHPAEWGFHVGNSWRTTRDITDTWESMISRADQNELYAQYARPGGWNDPDMLEIGNGGMTKDEYIVHFSLWAISKVIAVNQDSYGIQARKARMHGDEEVKPMQQPLLLNHMII
;
A
#
# COMPACT_ATOMS: atom_id res chain seq x y z
N MET A 1 16.59 -8.41 -18.74
CA MET A 1 15.50 -7.56 -19.24
C MET A 1 15.19 -6.53 -18.17
N GLN A 2 15.38 -5.25 -18.44
CA GLN A 2 14.97 -4.16 -17.54
C GLN A 2 13.46 -4.04 -17.64
N GLY A 3 12.75 -4.12 -16.53
CA GLY A 3 11.30 -3.99 -16.44
C GLY A 3 10.93 -3.43 -15.08
N ILE A 4 9.74 -2.84 -14.99
CA ILE A 4 9.19 -2.36 -13.72
C ILE A 4 8.65 -3.57 -12.95
N ASP A 5 9.01 -3.68 -11.68
CA ASP A 5 8.57 -4.76 -10.78
C ASP A 5 7.69 -4.23 -9.63
N TYR A 6 7.49 -2.91 -9.54
CA TYR A 6 6.70 -2.24 -8.52
C TYR A 6 5.98 -1.00 -9.11
N LEU A 7 4.71 -0.80 -8.79
CA LEU A 7 3.93 0.38 -9.16
C LEU A 7 3.16 0.95 -7.97
N LYS A 8 3.47 2.20 -7.59
CA LYS A 8 2.61 3.04 -6.74
C LYS A 8 1.61 3.79 -7.62
N TYR A 9 0.32 3.67 -7.34
CA TYR A 9 -0.75 4.24 -8.16
C TYR A 9 -1.62 5.22 -7.38
N ASP A 10 -1.44 6.50 -7.69
CA ASP A 10 -2.00 7.65 -6.99
C ASP A 10 -3.50 7.89 -7.32
N ASN A 11 -4.12 8.75 -6.52
CA ASN A 11 -5.49 9.23 -6.64
C ASN A 11 -5.56 10.71 -7.05
N CYS A 12 -4.44 11.40 -7.25
CA CYS A 12 -4.42 12.75 -7.81
C CYS A 12 -5.08 12.85 -9.20
N HIS A 13 -5.64 14.03 -9.53
CA HIS A 13 -6.21 14.38 -10.84
C HIS A 13 -7.26 13.40 -11.40
N HIS A 14 -7.99 12.70 -10.53
CA HIS A 14 -9.16 11.95 -10.94
C HIS A 14 -10.28 12.94 -11.36
N ASP A 15 -11.01 12.62 -12.42
CA ASP A 15 -12.12 13.39 -13.01
C ASP A 15 -13.38 13.46 -12.12
N GLY A 16 -13.23 13.31 -10.80
CA GLY A 16 -14.32 13.09 -9.87
C GLY A 16 -14.74 11.62 -9.75
N SER A 17 -14.21 10.70 -10.57
CA SER A 17 -14.42 9.26 -10.40
C SER A 17 -13.69 8.72 -9.16
N LYS A 18 -14.39 8.71 -8.03
CA LYS A 18 -13.97 7.93 -6.86
C LYS A 18 -14.44 6.48 -7.03
N PRO A 19 -13.70 5.48 -6.51
CA PRO A 19 -14.27 4.16 -6.30
C PRO A 19 -15.58 4.32 -5.50
N ILE A 20 -16.72 3.84 -6.01
CA ILE A 20 -18.03 4.03 -5.36
C ILE A 20 -18.15 3.06 -4.16
N GLU A 21 -18.76 3.52 -3.06
CA GLU A 21 -18.98 2.81 -1.77
C GLU A 21 -19.68 1.44 -1.90
N LYS A 22 -20.33 1.17 -3.03
CA LYS A 22 -20.96 -0.12 -3.30
C LYS A 22 -20.17 -0.80 -4.39
N TRP A 23 -19.44 -1.84 -3.97
CA TRP A 23 -18.98 -2.98 -4.75
C TRP A 23 -19.20 -2.82 -6.25
N CYS A 24 -18.12 -2.78 -7.02
CA CYS A 24 -18.17 -3.28 -8.39
C CYS A 24 -18.63 -4.74 -8.27
N SER A 25 -19.94 -4.98 -8.27
CA SER A 25 -20.55 -6.27 -8.03
C SER A 25 -20.34 -7.14 -9.27
N CYS A 26 -19.10 -7.55 -9.49
CA CYS A 26 -18.75 -8.67 -10.34
C CYS A 26 -19.15 -9.98 -9.65
N LEU A 27 -20.42 -10.10 -9.24
CA LEU A 27 -20.99 -11.36 -8.77
C LEU A 27 -21.20 -12.37 -9.91
N LEU A 28 -20.78 -12.06 -11.15
CA LEU A 28 -20.94 -12.90 -12.33
C LEU A 28 -19.75 -12.89 -13.30
N CYS A 29 -18.52 -12.65 -12.85
CA CYS A 29 -17.34 -12.79 -13.75
C CYS A 29 -16.70 -14.19 -13.76
N PHE A 30 -17.26 -15.17 -13.05
CA PHE A 30 -16.88 -16.57 -13.22
C PHE A 30 -17.89 -17.24 -14.14
N ASP A 31 -17.39 -17.66 -15.30
CA ASP A 31 -17.98 -18.58 -16.26
C ASP A 31 -19.45 -18.37 -16.61
N LEU A 32 -19.73 -17.88 -17.83
CA LEU A 32 -20.72 -18.48 -18.74
C LEU A 32 -20.72 -17.77 -20.11
N GLN A 33 -21.02 -18.57 -21.11
CA GLN A 33 -20.93 -18.42 -22.57
C GLN A 33 -21.86 -17.35 -23.21
N PRO A 34 -21.75 -17.10 -24.54
CA PRO A 34 -22.07 -15.82 -25.18
C PRO A 34 -23.57 -15.65 -25.47
N TYR A 35 -23.99 -14.41 -25.72
CA TYR A 35 -25.24 -13.96 -26.38
C TYR A 35 -26.21 -13.05 -25.62
N TYR A 36 -26.06 -12.78 -24.31
CA TYR A 36 -26.92 -11.78 -23.64
C TYR A 36 -26.21 -10.85 -22.64
N MET A 37 -24.91 -10.61 -22.84
CA MET A 37 -24.05 -9.93 -21.85
C MET A 37 -23.78 -8.43 -22.12
N LEU A 38 -24.60 -7.73 -22.91
CA LEU A 38 -24.24 -6.41 -23.42
C LEU A 38 -24.85 -5.20 -22.70
N ILE A 39 -25.69 -5.35 -21.66
CA ILE A 39 -26.48 -4.19 -21.19
C ILE A 39 -26.21 -3.72 -19.74
N TYR A 40 -25.41 -4.41 -18.91
CA TYR A 40 -25.20 -3.95 -17.52
C TYR A 40 -23.76 -3.86 -16.98
N CYS A 41 -22.72 -4.16 -17.77
CA CYS A 41 -21.31 -3.88 -17.39
C CYS A 41 -20.80 -2.51 -17.90
N PHE A 42 -21.71 -1.59 -18.21
CA PHE A 42 -21.40 -0.32 -18.87
C PHE A 42 -21.78 0.88 -17.98
N ASN A 43 -21.14 0.97 -16.81
CA ASN A 43 -21.00 2.14 -15.94
C ASN A 43 -20.35 1.62 -14.64
N PHE A 44 -19.30 2.15 -14.05
CA PHE A 44 -18.47 3.32 -14.30
C PHE A 44 -17.22 3.07 -13.41
N SER A 45 -16.03 3.39 -13.90
CA SER A 45 -14.70 3.07 -13.35
C SER A 45 -14.53 2.94 -11.82
N CYS A 46 -14.22 1.73 -11.34
CA CYS A 46 -13.29 1.59 -10.23
C CYS A 46 -11.86 1.64 -10.83
N ARG A 47 -11.19 2.81 -10.75
CA ARG A 47 -9.87 3.06 -11.41
C ARG A 47 -8.82 1.99 -11.08
N TYR A 48 -8.78 1.52 -9.83
CA TYR A 48 -7.81 0.53 -9.35
C TYR A 48 -7.97 -0.86 -9.98
N PRO A 49 -9.19 -1.47 -10.06
CA PRO A 49 -9.43 -2.68 -10.84
C PRO A 49 -8.98 -2.61 -12.30
N VAL A 50 -9.15 -1.47 -12.98
CA VAL A 50 -8.73 -1.31 -14.38
C VAL A 50 -7.21 -1.43 -14.49
N MET A 51 -6.47 -0.74 -13.64
CA MET A 51 -5.00 -0.84 -13.60
C MET A 51 -4.54 -2.24 -13.19
N SER A 52 -5.18 -2.86 -12.19
CA SER A 52 -4.88 -4.24 -11.77
C SER A 52 -4.99 -5.24 -12.93
N LYS A 53 -6.07 -5.14 -13.74
CA LYS A 53 -6.25 -5.97 -14.93
C LYS A 53 -5.18 -5.70 -15.99
N ALA A 54 -4.79 -4.44 -16.19
CA ALA A 54 -3.74 -4.06 -17.13
C ALA A 54 -2.38 -4.66 -16.73
N LEU A 55 -2.01 -4.58 -15.44
CA LEU A 55 -0.78 -5.17 -14.90
C LEU A 55 -0.77 -6.70 -15.08
N LYS A 56 -1.87 -7.38 -14.75
CA LYS A 56 -2.01 -8.83 -14.95
C LYS A 56 -1.87 -9.22 -16.43
N LYS A 57 -2.43 -8.42 -17.34
CA LYS A 57 -2.34 -8.63 -18.80
C LYS A 57 -0.92 -8.40 -19.35
N ALA A 58 -0.12 -7.56 -18.70
CA ALA A 58 1.28 -7.33 -19.08
C ALA A 58 2.15 -8.60 -18.92
N GLY A 59 1.67 -9.63 -18.20
CA GLY A 59 2.32 -10.93 -18.10
C GLY A 59 3.60 -10.93 -17.25
N ARG A 60 3.80 -9.89 -16.43
CA ARG A 60 4.91 -9.77 -15.48
C ARG A 60 4.35 -9.60 -14.06
N PRO A 61 4.95 -10.24 -13.05
CA PRO A 61 4.62 -9.95 -11.66
C PRO A 61 5.08 -8.53 -11.33
N ILE A 62 4.14 -7.64 -11.04
CA ILE A 62 4.38 -6.26 -10.63
C ILE A 62 3.66 -6.07 -9.30
N PHE A 63 4.40 -5.69 -8.26
CA PHE A 63 3.80 -5.35 -6.98
C PHE A 63 2.96 -4.08 -7.14
N PHE A 64 1.67 -4.17 -6.83
CA PHE A 64 0.73 -3.06 -7.03
C PHE A 64 0.34 -2.41 -5.71
N SER A 65 0.83 -1.19 -5.48
CA SER A 65 0.54 -0.39 -4.29
C SER A 65 -0.48 0.69 -4.59
N LEU A 66 -1.60 0.65 -3.87
CA LEU A 66 -2.70 1.59 -4.02
C LEU A 66 -2.48 2.82 -3.15
N CYS A 67 -2.52 4.01 -3.73
CA CYS A 67 -2.36 5.27 -3.03
C CYS A 67 -3.62 6.13 -3.18
N GLU A 68 -4.70 5.73 -2.50
CA GLU A 68 -5.98 6.47 -2.47
C GLU A 68 -6.25 7.27 -1.19
N TRP A 69 -5.30 7.22 -0.25
CA TRP A 69 -5.28 7.97 1.01
C TRP A 69 -6.28 7.52 2.09
N GLY A 70 -6.89 6.35 1.95
CA GLY A 70 -7.86 5.82 2.90
C GLY A 70 -9.27 6.38 2.73
N GLU A 71 -9.54 7.16 1.68
CA GLU A 71 -10.81 7.87 1.47
C GLU A 71 -12.01 6.93 1.36
N MET A 72 -11.82 5.73 0.82
CA MET A 72 -12.89 4.77 0.56
C MET A 72 -12.66 3.43 1.28
N HIS A 73 -12.01 3.47 2.44
CA HIS A 73 -11.72 2.28 3.26
C HIS A 73 -11.05 1.15 2.46
N PRO A 74 -9.87 1.38 1.84
CA PRO A 74 -9.25 0.41 0.94
C PRO A 74 -8.86 -0.91 1.61
N ALA A 75 -8.82 -0.95 2.95
CA ALA A 75 -8.68 -2.19 3.69
C ALA A 75 -9.80 -3.21 3.43
N GLU A 76 -11.01 -2.75 3.10
CA GLU A 76 -12.16 -3.64 2.87
C GLU A 76 -12.13 -4.31 1.48
N TRP A 77 -11.47 -3.69 0.50
CA TRP A 77 -11.54 -4.13 -0.91
C TRP A 77 -10.19 -4.24 -1.64
N GLY A 78 -9.14 -3.57 -1.14
CA GLY A 78 -7.82 -3.43 -1.77
C GLY A 78 -7.15 -4.78 -2.04
N PHE A 79 -7.40 -5.77 -1.18
CA PHE A 79 -6.89 -7.14 -1.33
C PHE A 79 -7.28 -7.80 -2.66
N HIS A 80 -8.43 -7.47 -3.25
CA HIS A 80 -8.86 -8.09 -4.50
C HIS A 80 -8.14 -7.51 -5.73
N VAL A 81 -7.50 -6.35 -5.58
CA VAL A 81 -7.00 -5.55 -6.70
C VAL A 81 -5.50 -5.32 -6.65
N GLY A 82 -4.87 -5.23 -5.48
CA GLY A 82 -3.44 -5.01 -5.32
C GLY A 82 -2.85 -5.66 -4.08
N ASN A 83 -1.59 -5.31 -3.81
CA ASN A 83 -0.75 -5.95 -2.80
C ASN A 83 -0.55 -5.11 -1.54
N SER A 84 -0.70 -3.79 -1.65
CA SER A 84 -0.82 -2.90 -0.49
C SER A 84 -1.73 -1.73 -0.80
N TRP A 85 -2.23 -1.07 0.24
CA TRP A 85 -3.05 0.12 0.10
C TRP A 85 -2.81 1.13 1.22
N ARG A 86 -2.70 2.40 0.83
CA ARG A 86 -2.60 3.53 1.74
C ARG A 86 -3.87 3.64 2.56
N THR A 87 -3.75 3.57 3.88
CA THR A 87 -4.89 3.69 4.81
C THR A 87 -5.14 5.12 5.26
N THR A 88 -4.21 6.04 4.93
CA THR A 88 -4.21 7.42 5.42
C THR A 88 -3.64 8.40 4.38
N ARG A 89 -3.88 9.70 4.62
CA ARG A 89 -3.19 10.81 3.94
C ARG A 89 -1.69 10.81 4.22
N ASP A 90 -0.95 11.59 3.45
CA ASP A 90 0.50 11.63 3.55
C ASP A 90 0.99 11.89 4.98
N ILE A 91 2.06 11.21 5.35
CA ILE A 91 2.80 11.47 6.59
C ILE A 91 3.67 12.72 6.42
N THR A 92 3.84 13.48 7.50
CA THR A 92 4.87 14.53 7.60
C THR A 92 5.84 14.18 8.72
N ASP A 93 7.09 14.65 8.60
CA ASP A 93 8.17 14.44 9.58
C ASP A 93 7.94 15.24 10.87
N THR A 94 6.90 14.87 11.61
CA THR A 94 6.45 15.46 12.87
C THR A 94 5.84 14.36 13.72
N TRP A 95 6.04 14.40 15.04
CA TRP A 95 5.53 13.39 15.98
C TRP A 95 4.02 13.20 15.88
N GLU A 96 3.26 14.29 15.82
CA GLU A 96 1.79 14.28 15.78
C GLU A 96 1.27 13.59 14.52
N SER A 97 1.89 13.88 13.37
CA SER A 97 1.55 13.20 12.12
C SER A 97 1.82 11.71 12.25
N MET A 98 3.02 11.32 12.70
CA MET A 98 3.43 9.92 12.81
C MET A 98 2.48 9.10 13.68
N ILE A 99 2.18 9.57 14.91
CA ILE A 99 1.24 8.89 15.81
C ILE A 99 -0.16 8.84 15.20
N SER A 100 -0.65 9.94 14.61
CA SER A 100 -1.99 9.95 14.00
C SER A 100 -2.12 8.96 12.84
N ARG A 101 -1.05 8.69 12.09
CA ARG A 101 -1.02 7.67 11.02
C ARG A 101 -1.05 6.27 11.59
N ALA A 102 -0.28 6.02 12.65
CA ALA A 102 -0.27 4.73 13.34
C ALA A 102 -1.66 4.40 13.91
N ASP A 103 -2.30 5.33 14.61
CA ASP A 103 -3.62 5.14 15.23
C ASP A 103 -4.71 4.86 14.19
N GLN A 104 -4.74 5.61 13.08
CA GLN A 104 -5.72 5.39 12.01
C GLN A 104 -5.52 4.04 11.31
N ASN A 105 -4.26 3.60 11.17
CA ASN A 105 -3.93 2.34 10.54
C ASN A 105 -4.32 1.13 11.38
N GLU A 106 -4.23 1.24 12.71
CA GLU A 106 -4.59 0.18 13.67
C GLU A 106 -6.04 -0.27 13.50
N LEU A 107 -6.96 0.64 13.16
CA LEU A 107 -8.37 0.33 12.89
C LEU A 107 -8.55 -0.75 11.80
N TYR A 108 -7.59 -0.86 10.88
CA TYR A 108 -7.63 -1.80 9.78
C TYR A 108 -6.72 -3.03 9.97
N ALA A 109 -6.09 -3.20 11.13
CA ALA A 109 -5.12 -4.26 11.37
C ALA A 109 -5.66 -5.67 11.03
N GLN A 110 -6.96 -5.90 11.26
CA GLN A 110 -7.63 -7.18 10.96
C GLN A 110 -7.71 -7.53 9.46
N TYR A 111 -7.58 -6.55 8.56
CA TYR A 111 -7.65 -6.77 7.11
C TYR A 111 -6.30 -7.13 6.48
N ALA A 112 -5.19 -6.82 7.18
CA ALA A 112 -3.84 -7.12 6.70
C ALA A 112 -3.55 -8.64 6.76
N ARG A 113 -3.12 -9.21 5.63
CA ARG A 113 -2.85 -10.64 5.47
C ARG A 113 -1.83 -10.88 4.35
N PRO A 114 -1.18 -12.06 4.29
CA PRO A 114 -0.30 -12.40 3.18
C PRO A 114 -0.89 -12.07 1.82
N GLY A 115 -0.16 -11.28 1.02
CA GLY A 115 -0.59 -10.79 -0.29
C GLY A 115 -1.38 -9.47 -0.30
N GLY A 116 -1.71 -8.89 0.86
CA GLY A 116 -2.42 -7.62 0.98
C GLY A 116 -2.17 -6.91 2.32
N TRP A 117 -1.47 -5.78 2.28
CA TRP A 117 -0.99 -5.07 3.47
C TRP A 117 -1.52 -3.65 3.57
N ASN A 118 -1.81 -3.20 4.80
CA ASN A 118 -2.08 -1.81 5.07
C ASN A 118 -0.79 -0.99 4.94
N ASP A 119 -0.91 0.25 4.46
CA ASP A 119 0.20 1.18 4.24
C ASP A 119 -0.09 2.52 4.95
N PRO A 120 0.40 2.74 6.19
CA PRO A 120 0.37 4.03 6.89
C PRO A 120 1.36 5.08 6.33
N ASP A 121 1.87 4.87 5.10
CA ASP A 121 2.84 5.70 4.40
C ASP A 121 4.31 5.42 4.72
N MET A 122 5.20 6.17 4.08
CA MET A 122 6.65 5.96 4.11
C MET A 122 7.28 6.26 5.48
N LEU A 123 8.52 5.80 5.67
CA LEU A 123 9.33 6.15 6.85
C LEU A 123 9.94 7.55 6.69
N GLU A 124 9.83 8.36 7.74
CA GLU A 124 10.40 9.73 7.81
C GLU A 124 11.78 9.77 8.50
N ILE A 125 12.38 8.61 8.77
CA ILE A 125 13.60 8.48 9.58
C ILE A 125 14.77 9.25 8.96
N GLY A 126 15.31 10.19 9.75
CA GLY A 126 16.50 10.98 9.39
C GLY A 126 16.22 12.21 8.53
N ASN A 127 14.96 12.64 8.42
CA ASN A 127 14.60 13.88 7.72
C ASN A 127 14.70 15.14 8.62
N GLY A 128 14.85 14.97 9.94
CA GLY A 128 15.28 15.99 10.90
C GLY A 128 14.18 16.67 11.71
N GLY A 129 12.91 16.33 11.48
CA GLY A 129 11.74 16.88 12.15
C GLY A 129 11.28 16.13 13.40
N MET A 130 11.82 14.94 13.66
CA MET A 130 11.60 14.19 14.91
C MET A 130 12.93 13.92 15.64
N THR A 131 12.84 13.70 16.95
CA THR A 131 13.97 13.27 17.78
C THR A 131 14.35 11.82 17.48
N LYS A 132 15.54 11.41 17.95
CA LYS A 132 16.03 10.05 17.78
C LYS A 132 15.06 9.01 18.35
N ASP A 133 14.57 9.22 19.57
CA ASP A 133 13.68 8.26 20.24
C ASP A 133 12.33 8.16 19.51
N GLU A 134 11.83 9.28 18.99
CA GLU A 134 10.62 9.31 18.17
C GLU A 134 10.79 8.50 16.86
N TYR A 135 11.96 8.57 16.22
CA TYR A 135 12.26 7.73 15.06
C TYR A 135 12.36 6.24 15.38
N ILE A 136 12.86 5.86 16.56
CA ILE A 136 12.87 4.46 17.02
C ILE A 136 11.43 3.97 17.19
N VAL A 137 10.55 4.78 17.78
CA VAL A 137 9.12 4.47 17.94
C VAL A 137 8.45 4.35 16.58
N HIS A 138 8.67 5.32 15.69
CA HIS A 138 8.12 5.30 14.33
C HIS A 138 8.49 4.01 13.58
N PHE A 139 9.77 3.63 13.59
CA PHE A 139 10.22 2.39 12.95
C PHE A 139 9.56 1.15 13.58
N SER A 140 9.53 1.09 14.91
CA SER A 140 9.00 -0.05 15.66
C SER A 140 7.51 -0.26 15.38
N LEU A 141 6.72 0.82 15.35
CA LEU A 141 5.29 0.76 15.03
C LEU A 141 5.03 0.28 13.61
N TRP A 142 5.81 0.76 12.63
CA TRP A 142 5.70 0.32 11.23
C TRP A 142 6.10 -1.15 11.04
N ALA A 143 7.12 -1.62 11.75
CA ALA A 143 7.53 -3.02 11.72
C ALA A 143 6.44 -3.94 12.31
N ILE A 144 5.86 -3.56 13.46
CA ILE A 144 4.82 -4.36 14.13
C ILE A 144 3.52 -4.40 13.33
N SER A 145 3.15 -3.30 12.69
CA SER A 145 1.91 -3.20 11.89
C SER A 145 1.95 -3.96 10.54
N LYS A 146 3.03 -4.73 10.29
CA LYS A 146 3.25 -5.53 9.06
C LYS A 146 3.15 -4.68 7.79
N VAL A 147 3.73 -3.49 7.85
CA VAL A 147 3.66 -2.49 6.79
C VAL A 147 4.86 -2.64 5.85
N ILE A 148 4.59 -2.68 4.54
CA ILE A 148 5.62 -2.58 3.51
C ILE A 148 5.93 -1.11 3.22
N ALA A 149 6.51 -0.40 4.19
CA ALA A 149 6.95 1.00 3.99
C ALA A 149 8.39 1.08 3.46
N VAL A 150 9.17 0.01 3.61
CA VAL A 150 10.62 0.01 3.35
C VAL A 150 10.96 -0.03 1.86
N ASN A 151 9.98 -0.32 0.99
CA ASN A 151 10.21 -0.59 -0.44
C ASN A 151 9.44 0.35 -1.39
N GLN A 152 8.97 1.50 -0.88
CA GLN A 152 8.23 2.49 -1.67
C GLN A 152 9.12 3.35 -2.58
N ASP A 153 10.44 3.18 -2.52
CA ASP A 153 11.38 3.84 -3.42
C ASP A 153 12.15 2.84 -4.29
N SER A 154 12.20 3.12 -5.60
CA SER A 154 12.89 2.27 -6.59
C SER A 154 14.41 2.11 -6.34
N TYR A 155 14.96 2.90 -5.42
CA TYR A 155 16.38 2.91 -5.08
C TYR A 155 16.68 2.35 -3.68
N GLY A 156 15.67 1.95 -2.90
CA GLY A 156 15.87 1.50 -1.51
C GLY A 156 16.57 2.56 -0.64
N ILE A 157 16.45 3.85 -0.96
CA ILE A 157 17.06 4.97 -0.23
C ILE A 157 16.49 5.03 1.18
N GLN A 158 15.21 4.75 1.39
CA GLN A 158 14.60 4.71 2.73
C GLN A 158 15.13 3.52 3.52
N ALA A 159 15.21 2.34 2.90
CA ALA A 159 15.89 1.17 3.49
C ALA A 159 17.35 1.47 3.83
N ARG A 160 18.06 2.21 2.96
CA ARG A 160 19.46 2.59 3.13
C ARG A 160 19.64 3.67 4.19
N LYS A 161 18.76 4.68 4.25
CA LYS A 161 18.73 5.70 5.29
C LYS A 161 18.46 5.06 6.65
N ALA A 162 17.47 4.19 6.75
CA ALA A 162 17.18 3.47 7.98
C ALA A 162 18.34 2.52 8.38
N ARG A 163 19.06 1.93 7.41
CA ARG A 163 20.26 1.11 7.68
C ARG A 163 21.49 1.94 8.08
N MET A 164 21.67 3.13 7.52
CA MET A 164 22.82 4.00 7.79
C MET A 164 22.62 4.86 9.04
N HIS A 165 21.40 5.34 9.27
CA HIS A 165 21.05 6.31 10.31
C HIS A 165 20.13 5.73 11.41
N GLY A 166 19.57 4.53 11.24
CA GLY A 166 18.86 3.83 12.31
C GLY A 166 19.84 3.25 13.34
N ASP A 167 19.33 3.01 14.56
CA ASP A 167 20.13 2.48 15.66
C ASP A 167 20.61 1.04 15.44
N GLU A 168 21.67 0.64 16.16
CA GLU A 168 22.17 -0.74 16.13
C GLU A 168 21.11 -1.78 16.52
N GLU A 169 20.10 -1.39 17.30
CA GLU A 169 18.96 -2.25 17.65
C GLU A 169 17.91 -2.35 16.53
N VAL A 170 17.82 -1.32 15.68
CA VAL A 170 16.87 -1.24 14.56
C VAL A 170 17.38 -1.95 13.32
N LYS A 171 18.70 -1.88 13.05
CA LYS A 171 19.37 -2.55 11.92
C LYS A 171 19.10 -4.07 11.82
N PRO A 172 19.12 -4.87 12.91
CA PRO A 172 18.83 -6.30 12.84
C PRO A 172 17.35 -6.60 12.55
N MET A 173 16.40 -5.75 12.96
CA MET A 173 14.98 -5.89 12.59
C MET A 173 14.73 -5.69 11.09
N GLN A 174 15.67 -5.04 10.41
CA GLN A 174 15.68 -4.76 8.96
C GLN A 174 16.49 -5.79 8.14
N GLN A 175 16.98 -6.87 8.77
CA GLN A 175 17.73 -7.90 8.05
C GLN A 175 16.81 -8.75 7.16
N PRO A 176 17.34 -9.33 6.06
CA PRO A 176 16.57 -10.08 5.07
C PRO A 176 15.70 -11.21 5.66
N LEU A 177 16.06 -11.77 6.81
CA LEU A 177 15.33 -12.88 7.45
C LEU A 177 13.97 -12.46 8.05
N LEU A 178 13.85 -11.23 8.55
CA LEU A 178 12.57 -10.65 8.98
C LEU A 178 11.81 -10.03 7.80
N LEU A 179 12.55 -9.44 6.85
CA LEU A 179 11.96 -8.96 5.59
C LEU A 179 11.33 -10.09 4.78
N ASN A 180 11.91 -11.29 4.71
CA ASN A 180 11.35 -12.42 3.96
C ASN A 180 10.06 -13.01 4.58
N HIS A 181 9.75 -12.69 5.84
CA HIS A 181 8.49 -13.08 6.49
C HIS A 181 7.46 -11.94 6.51
N MET A 182 7.89 -10.69 6.33
CA MET A 182 7.03 -9.51 6.19
C MET A 182 6.77 -9.10 4.73
N ILE A 183 7.61 -9.56 3.81
CA ILE A 183 7.46 -9.42 2.36
C ILE A 183 7.26 -10.84 1.82
N ILE A 184 5.99 -11.19 1.60
CA ILE A 184 5.61 -12.30 0.71
C ILE A 184 5.18 -11.65 -0.61
#